data_AF-A0A838NIJ5-F1
#
_entry.id   AF-A0A838NIJ5-F1
#
_cell.length_a   1.000
_cell.length_b   1.000
_cell.length_c   1.000
_cell.angle_alpha   90.00
_cell.angle_beta   90.00
_cell.angle_gamma   90.00
#
_symmetry.space_group_name_H-M   'P 1'
#
loop_
_entity.id
_entity.type
_entity.pdbx_description
1 polymer ?
#
loop_
_entity_poly.entity_id
_entity_poly.type
_entity_poly.pdbx_seq_one_letter_code
_entity_poly.pdbx_strand_id
1 'polypeptide(L)'
;AIDARRNVLTVLPSPNSGQLTTVGRLGARTSNFVGFDIPGEVQTGERFGYASLTDPSGRGGSALYKVDLDTGDARRIGEIGNRAPLVSIALAP
;
A
#
# COMPACT_ATOMS: atom_id res chain seq x y z
N ALA A 1 5.99 -4.66 -0.52
CA ALA A 1 6.23 -3.22 -0.30
C ALA A 1 5.64 -2.41 -1.45
N ILE A 2 5.34 -1.14 -1.24
CA ILE A 2 4.87 -0.24 -2.29
C ILE A 2 6.05 0.53 -2.90
N ASP A 3 6.24 0.43 -4.21
CA ASP A 3 7.15 1.30 -4.95
C ASP A 3 6.36 2.48 -5.53
N ALA A 4 6.43 3.62 -4.84
CA ALA A 4 5.73 4.84 -5.22
C ALA A 4 6.19 5.43 -6.56
N ARG A 5 7.47 5.25 -6.94
CA ARG A 5 7.99 5.77 -8.21
C ARG A 5 7.39 5.01 -9.39
N ARG A 6 7.22 3.71 -9.23
CA ARG A 6 6.65 2.82 -10.26
C ARG A 6 5.14 2.65 -10.15
N ASN A 7 4.54 3.04 -9.02
CA ASN A 7 3.13 2.80 -8.67
C ASN A 7 2.76 1.32 -8.74
N VAL A 8 3.58 0.46 -8.12
CA VAL A 8 3.40 -0.99 -8.11
C VAL A 8 3.54 -1.56 -6.70
N LEU A 9 2.85 -2.68 -6.46
CA LEU A 9 3.16 -3.58 -5.35
C LEU A 9 4.35 -4.47 -5.75
N THR A 10 5.32 -4.58 -4.85
CA THR A 10 6.45 -5.49 -4.97
C THR A 10 6.49 -6.49 -3.82
N VAL A 11 7.09 -7.65 -4.07
CA VAL A 11 7.29 -8.71 -3.09
C VAL A 11 8.74 -9.16 -3.11
N LEU A 12 9.24 -9.57 -1.95
CA LEU A 12 10.49 -10.32 -1.85
C LEU A 12 10.11 -11.80 -1.70
N PRO A 13 10.17 -12.62 -2.76
CA PRO A 13 9.62 -13.97 -2.75
C PRO A 13 10.36 -14.92 -1.79
N SER A 14 11.62 -14.61 -1.46
CA SER A 14 12.40 -15.28 -0.42
C SER A 14 13.14 -14.24 0.43
N PRO A 15 13.17 -14.37 1.77
CA PRO A 15 13.69 -13.37 2.70
C PRO A 15 15.08 -12.79 2.38
N ASN A 16 15.92 -13.52 1.65
CA ASN A 16 17.31 -13.13 1.37
C ASN A 16 17.64 -13.09 -0.13
N SER A 17 16.64 -13.07 -1.01
CA SER A 17 16.88 -13.10 -2.47
C SER A 17 17.50 -11.82 -3.02
N GLY A 18 17.46 -10.71 -2.27
CA GLY A 18 18.03 -9.43 -2.68
C GLY A 18 17.33 -8.76 -3.87
N GLN A 19 16.25 -9.36 -4.39
CA GLN A 19 15.55 -8.90 -5.57
C GLN A 19 14.05 -8.76 -5.32
N LEU A 20 13.53 -7.55 -5.53
CA LEU A 20 12.10 -7.32 -5.50
C LEU A 20 11.45 -7.77 -6.82
N THR A 21 10.40 -8.56 -6.72
CA THR A 21 9.53 -8.94 -7.85
C THR A 21 8.30 -8.04 -7.86
N THR A 22 7.91 -7.55 -9.03
CA THR A 22 6.67 -6.79 -9.17
C THR A 22 5.48 -7.75 -9.19
N VAL A 23 4.49 -7.48 -8.34
CA VAL A 23 3.21 -8.21 -8.33
C VAL A 23 2.27 -7.61 -9.36
N GLY A 24 2.05 -6.29 -9.28
CA GLY A 24 1.19 -5.57 -10.21
C GLY A 24 1.05 -4.09 -9.87
N ARG A 25 0.29 -3.37 -10.70
CA ARG A 25 0.09 -1.92 -10.56
C ARG A 25 -0.94 -1.63 -9.47
N LEU A 26 -0.74 -0.54 -8.74
CA LEU A 26 -1.66 -0.12 -7.68
C LEU A 26 -3.00 0.40 -8.20
N GLY A 27 -3.08 0.84 -9.46
CA GLY A 27 -4.26 1.56 -9.99
C GLY A 27 -4.41 2.99 -9.44
N ALA A 28 -3.94 3.26 -8.22
CA ALA A 28 -3.78 4.58 -7.63
C ALA A 28 -2.36 5.15 -7.86
N ARG A 29 -2.26 6.48 -7.95
CA ARG A 29 -0.98 7.19 -7.90
C ARG A 29 -0.66 7.57 -6.46
N THR A 30 0.61 7.51 -6.08
CA THR A 30 1.07 7.95 -4.77
C THR A 30 2.41 8.67 -4.84
N SER A 31 2.66 9.52 -3.85
CA SER A 31 3.98 10.09 -3.54
C SER A 31 4.80 9.12 -2.68
N ASN A 32 5.98 9.55 -2.23
CA ASN A 32 6.82 8.78 -1.31
C ASN A 32 6.28 8.73 0.13
N PHE A 33 5.19 9.44 0.42
CA PHE A 33 4.49 9.38 1.72
C PHE A 33 3.45 8.26 1.69
N VAL A 34 3.90 7.08 2.11
CA VAL A 34 3.12 5.84 2.10
C VAL A 34 3.30 5.10 3.42
N GLY A 35 2.20 4.78 4.08
CA GLY A 35 2.15 3.70 5.08
C GLY A 35 1.62 2.44 4.43
N PHE A 36 2.18 1.28 4.77
CA PHE A 36 1.71 -0.01 4.28
C PHE A 36 1.92 -1.06 5.35
N ASP A 37 0.83 -1.73 5.72
CA ASP A 37 0.89 -2.83 6.67
C ASP A 37 0.00 -4.00 6.21
N ILE A 38 0.40 -5.20 6.60
CA ILE A 38 -0.23 -6.45 6.17
C ILE A 38 -0.73 -7.14 7.44
N PRO A 39 -2.04 -7.45 7.56
CA PRO A 39 -2.53 -8.24 8.67
C PRO A 39 -1.80 -9.59 8.70
N GLY A 40 -1.68 -10.17 9.89
CA GLY A 40 -1.14 -11.51 10.05
C GLY A 40 -2.05 -12.58 9.44
N GLU A 41 -2.39 -13.59 10.22
CA GLU A 41 -3.19 -14.71 9.72
C GLU A 41 -4.62 -14.26 9.37
N VAL A 42 -4.94 -14.23 8.08
CA VAL A 42 -6.29 -13.91 7.60
C VAL A 42 -7.09 -15.21 7.49
N GLN A 43 -8.10 -15.38 8.33
CA GLN A 43 -8.91 -16.61 8.40
C GLN A 43 -9.66 -16.96 7.10
N THR A 44 -9.86 -15.99 6.22
CA THR A 44 -10.67 -16.14 4.98
C THR A 44 -9.84 -16.56 3.77
N GLY A 45 -8.51 -16.71 3.91
CA GLY A 45 -7.59 -16.97 2.78
C GLY A 45 -7.38 -15.77 1.86
N GLU A 46 -8.03 -14.64 2.13
CA GLU A 46 -7.83 -13.39 1.39
C GLU A 46 -6.45 -12.81 1.71
N ARG A 47 -5.66 -12.53 0.67
CA ARG A 47 -4.34 -11.91 0.82
C ARG A 47 -4.45 -10.43 0.51
N PHE A 48 -4.53 -9.62 1.55
CA PHE A 48 -4.62 -8.17 1.41
C PHE A 48 -3.70 -7.46 2.40
N GLY A 49 -3.40 -6.20 2.12
CA GLY A 49 -2.81 -5.25 3.07
C GLY A 49 -3.61 -3.95 3.08
N TYR A 50 -3.32 -3.08 4.04
CA TYR A 50 -3.83 -1.72 4.05
C TYR A 50 -2.71 -0.75 3.72
N ALA A 51 -3.03 0.31 2.98
CA ALA A 51 -2.08 1.37 2.64
C ALA A 51 -2.68 2.75 2.88
N SER A 52 -1.89 3.68 3.40
CA SER A 52 -2.15 5.10 3.24
C SER A 52 -1.41 5.58 2.00
N LEU A 53 -2.13 6.09 1.01
CA LEU A 53 -1.54 6.64 -0.22
C LEU A 53 -1.83 8.14 -0.29
N THR A 54 -0.80 8.91 -0.64
CA THR A 54 -0.88 10.38 -0.71
C THR A 54 -0.68 10.82 -2.15
N ASP A 55 -1.66 11.53 -2.71
CA ASP A 55 -1.61 11.99 -4.10
C ASP A 55 -0.36 12.88 -4.36
N PRO A 56 0.43 12.61 -5.42
CA PRO A 56 1.66 13.34 -5.69
C PRO A 56 1.46 14.79 -6.17
N SER A 57 0.24 15.22 -6.48
CA SER A 57 -0.08 16.61 -6.86
C SER A 57 0.07 17.60 -5.70
N GLY A 58 0.19 17.13 -4.46
CA GLY A 58 0.29 17.97 -3.26
C GLY A 58 -1.00 18.71 -2.90
N ARG A 59 -2.12 18.44 -3.61
CA ARG A 59 -3.42 19.10 -3.39
C ARG A 59 -4.38 18.31 -2.48
N GLY A 60 -3.93 17.20 -1.90
CA GLY A 60 -4.73 16.35 -1.02
C GLY A 60 -3.88 15.68 0.06
N GLY A 61 -4.53 15.17 1.10
CA GLY A 61 -3.86 14.30 2.08
C GLY A 61 -3.99 12.84 1.73
N SER A 62 -3.64 12.01 2.70
CA SER A 62 -3.69 10.56 2.51
C SER A 62 -5.13 10.04 2.48
N ALA A 63 -5.33 8.99 1.70
CA ALA A 63 -6.52 8.14 1.76
C ALA A 63 -6.10 6.72 2.12
N LEU A 64 -7.02 6.00 2.77
CA LEU A 64 -6.84 4.59 3.11
C LEU A 64 -7.27 3.72 1.93
N TYR A 65 -6.48 2.71 1.63
CA TYR A 65 -6.71 1.74 0.56
C TYR A 65 -6.61 0.32 1.11
N LYS A 66 -7.44 -0.58 0.59
CA LYS A 66 -7.21 -2.03 0.66
C LYS A 66 -6.41 -2.42 -0.57
N VAL A 67 -5.28 -3.09 -0.38
CA VAL A 67 -4.39 -3.54 -1.45
C VAL A 67 -4.49 -5.06 -1.55
N ASP A 68 -4.87 -5.56 -2.72
CA ASP A 68 -4.83 -6.98 -3.03
C ASP A 68 -3.38 -7.43 -3.25
N LEU A 69 -2.92 -8.44 -2.49
CA LEU A 69 -1.51 -8.87 -2.52
C LEU A 69 -1.17 -9.82 -3.67
N ASP A 70 -2.18 -10.36 -4.36
CA ASP A 70 -1.99 -11.26 -5.50
C ASP A 70 -1.94 -10.49 -6.83
N THR A 71 -2.66 -9.37 -6.91
CA THR A 71 -2.77 -8.53 -8.12
C THR A 71 -2.09 -7.17 -7.99
N GLY A 72 -1.91 -6.68 -6.77
CA GLY A 72 -1.42 -5.33 -6.48
C GLY A 72 -2.50 -4.23 -6.58
N ASP A 73 -3.74 -4.54 -6.94
CA ASP A 73 -4.81 -3.53 -7.09
C ASP A 73 -5.13 -2.85 -5.75
N ALA A 74 -5.05 -1.51 -5.71
CA ALA A 74 -5.34 -0.72 -4.53
C ALA A 74 -6.71 -0.04 -4.65
N ARG A 75 -7.65 -0.46 -3.82
CA ARG A 75 -9.02 0.05 -3.78
C ARG A 75 -9.22 1.01 -2.62
N ARG A 76 -9.63 2.24 -2.93
CA ARG A 76 -9.82 3.30 -1.94
C ARG A 76 -10.98 2.94 -1.01
N ILE A 77 -10.73 3.07 0.30
CA ILE A 77 -11.73 2.93 1.36
C ILE A 77 -12.28 4.31 1.73
N GLY A 78 -11.41 5.30 1.97
CA GLY A 78 -11.84 6.62 2.44
C GLY A 78 -10.68 7.60 2.66
N GLU A 79 -11.01 8.84 3.01
CA GLU A 79 -10.02 9.87 3.37
C GLU A 79 -9.48 9.66 4.79
N ILE A 80 -8.22 10.03 5.01
CA ILE A 80 -7.61 10.05 6.34
C ILE A 80 -7.43 11.51 6.78
N GLY A 81 -8.24 11.93 7.74
CA GLY A 81 -8.03 13.14 8.53
C GLY A 81 -7.93 14.46 7.75
N ASN A 82 -7.09 15.37 8.25
CA ASN A 82 -7.04 16.80 7.90
C ASN A 82 -6.21 17.11 6.64
N ARG A 83 -6.16 16.20 5.67
CA ARG A 83 -5.43 16.37 4.40
C ARG A 83 -3.89 16.48 4.55
N ALA A 84 -3.31 15.97 5.63
CA ALA A 84 -1.86 15.85 5.77
C ALA A 84 -1.33 14.57 5.08
N PRO A 85 -0.07 14.58 4.58
CA PRO A 85 0.62 13.35 4.18
C PRO A 85 0.93 12.47 5.40
N LEU A 86 0.57 11.19 5.33
CA LEU A 86 0.97 10.17 6.29
C LEU A 86 2.17 9.39 5.76
N VAL A 87 3.10 9.06 6.66
CA VAL A 87 4.31 8.31 6.35
C VAL A 87 4.26 6.86 6.81
N SER A 88 3.29 6.50 7.65
CA SER A 88 3.16 5.17 8.21
C SER A 88 1.73 4.91 8.69
N ILE A 89 1.37 3.64 8.73
CA ILE A 89 0.22 3.07 9.45
C ILE A 89 0.68 1.76 10.07
N ALA A 90 -0.02 1.32 11.11
CA ALA A 90 0.16 -0.01 11.67
C ALA A 90 -1.21 -0.59 12.02
N LEU A 91 -1.39 -1.87 11.79
CA LEU A 91 -2.53 -2.63 12.27
C LEU A 91 -2.31 -2.98 13.74
N ALA A 92 -3.35 -2.74 14.54
CA ALA A 92 -3.35 -3.19 15.92
C ALA A 92 -3.49 -4.73 15.98
N PRO A 93 -2.93 -5.39 17.02
CA PRO A 93 -3.09 -6.82 17.25
C PRO A 93 -4.54 -7.27 17.43
#